data_AF-A0A370X1Z3-F1
#
_entry.id   AF-A0A370X1Z3-F1
#
_cell.length_a   1.000
_cell.length_b   1.000
_cell.length_c   1.000
_cell.angle_alpha   90.00
_cell.angle_beta   90.00
_cell.angle_gamma   90.00
#
_symmetry.space_group_name_H-M   'P 1'
#
loop_
_entity.id
_entity.type
_entity.pdbx_description
1 polymer ?
#
loop_
_entity_poly.entity_id
_entity_poly.type
_entity_poly.pdbx_seq_one_letter_code
_entity_poly.pdbx_strand_id
1 'polypeptide(L)' 'MHLVQSMAYVGEQPWHGLGTQLVPDQSLDIWAQQAGMNWRIETADVHFVAGHPFPGSLHT' A
#
# COMPACT_ATOMS: atom_id res chain seq x y z
N MET A 1 13.92 -5.02 6.10
CA MET A 1 13.83 -5.81 4.85
C MET A 1 12.93 -5.04 3.90
N HIS A 2 13.44 -4.54 2.77
CA HIS A 2 12.63 -3.82 1.79
C HIS A 2 12.07 -4.83 0.79
N LEU A 3 10.77 -5.08 0.83
CA LEU A 3 10.08 -5.98 -0.10
C LEU A 3 10.00 -5.24 -1.45
N VAL A 4 10.97 -5.45 -2.34
CA VAL A 4 10.78 -5.02 -3.73
C VAL A 4 9.80 -6.01 -4.36
N GLN A 5 8.52 -5.66 -4.37
CA GLN A 5 7.51 -6.39 -5.12
C GLN A 5 7.78 -6.18 -6.62
N SER A 6 7.79 -7.24 -7.42
CA SER A 6 7.96 -7.12 -8.88
C SER A 6 6.82 -6.29 -9.47
N MET A 7 7.14 -5.31 -10.30
CA MET A 7 6.16 -4.43 -10.92
C MET A 7 5.54 -5.07 -12.18
N ALA A 8 4.23 -4.93 -12.39
CA ALA A 8 3.61 -5.28 -13.65
C ALA A 8 3.68 -4.12 -14.66
N TYR A 9 3.86 -4.40 -15.95
CA TYR A 9 4.05 -3.38 -16.99
C TYR A 9 3.28 -3.67 -18.29
N VAL A 10 3.13 -2.63 -19.12
CA VAL A 10 2.62 -2.69 -20.49
C VAL A 10 3.65 -2.11 -21.45
N GLY A 11 3.69 -2.58 -22.69
CA GLY A 11 4.68 -2.15 -23.68
C GLY A 11 6.04 -2.81 -23.48
N GLU A 12 7.11 -2.02 -23.55
CA GLU A 12 8.49 -2.52 -23.42
C GLU A 12 8.84 -2.89 -21.97
N GLN A 13 9.74 -3.86 -21.84
CA GLN A 13 10.28 -4.27 -20.54
C GLN A 13 11.04 -3.10 -19.89
N PRO A 14 10.81 -2.81 -18.59
CA PRO A 14 11.53 -1.75 -17.89
C PRO A 14 13.06 -1.89 -17.96
N TRP A 15 13.79 -0.78 -17.86
CA TRP A 15 15.24 -0.72 -18.03
C TRP A 15 16.05 -1.67 -17.13
N HIS A 16 15.51 -2.03 -15.95
CA HIS A 16 16.15 -2.95 -15.00
C HIS A 16 15.82 -4.43 -15.28
N GLY A 17 15.03 -4.73 -16.30
CA GLY A 17 14.71 -6.10 -16.72
C GLY A 17 13.84 -6.90 -15.74
N LEU A 18 13.25 -6.28 -14.73
CA LEU A 18 12.38 -6.95 -13.75
C LEU A 18 10.93 -6.59 -14.00
N GLY A 19 10.02 -7.48 -13.60
CA GLY A 19 8.57 -7.26 -13.69
C GLY A 19 7.85 -8.32 -14.51
N THR A 20 6.54 -8.18 -14.62
CA THR A 20 5.68 -9.09 -15.39
C THR A 20 4.83 -8.30 -16.37
N GLN A 21 4.83 -8.69 -17.65
CA GLN A 21 4.00 -8.03 -18.64
C GLN A 21 2.52 -8.38 -18.41
N LEU A 22 1.65 -7.37 -18.37
CA LEU A 22 0.21 -7.57 -18.30
C LEU A 22 -0.30 -8.12 -19.64
N VAL A 23 -1.10 -9.17 -19.57
CA VAL A 23 -1.75 -9.77 -20.74
C VAL A 23 -2.85 -8.83 -21.23
N PRO A 24 -2.90 -8.47 -22.54
CA PRO A 24 -3.94 -7.60 -23.08
C PRO A 24 -5.34 -8.25 -23.02
N ASP A 25 -6.38 -7.42 -23.12
CA ASP A 25 -7.80 -7.84 -23.18
C ASP A 25 -8.29 -8.64 -21.95
N GLN A 26 -7.70 -8.39 -20.78
CA GLN A 26 -8.13 -8.99 -19.52
C GLN A 26 -8.99 -8.03 -18.68
N SER A 27 -9.74 -8.59 -17.74
CA SER A 27 -10.48 -7.79 -16.77
C SER A 27 -9.54 -7.08 -15.79
N LEU A 28 -10.05 -5.99 -15.20
CA LEU A 28 -9.32 -5.23 -14.19
C LEU A 28 -8.96 -6.07 -12.96
N ASP A 29 -9.78 -7.05 -12.59
CA ASP A 29 -9.48 -7.95 -11.47
C ASP A 29 -8.24 -8.80 -11.74
N ILE A 30 -8.09 -9.31 -12.96
CA ILE A 30 -6.91 -10.08 -13.37
C ILE A 30 -5.67 -9.19 -13.40
N TRP A 31 -5.78 -7.97 -13.93
CA TRP A 31 -4.68 -7.01 -13.90
C TRP A 31 -4.30 -6.58 -12.48
N ALA A 32 -5.28 -6.37 -11.60
CA ALA A 32 -5.02 -6.03 -10.20
C ALA A 32 -4.27 -7.17 -9.49
N GLN A 33 -4.65 -8.43 -9.72
CA GLN A 33 -3.92 -9.58 -9.18
C GLN A 33 -2.48 -9.66 -9.72
N GLN A 34 -2.29 -9.54 -11.04
CA GLN A 34 -0.96 -9.63 -11.67
C GLN A 34 -0.03 -8.49 -11.23
N ALA A 35 -0.58 -7.32 -10.94
CA ALA A 35 0.17 -6.18 -10.43
C ALA A 35 0.38 -6.19 -8.90
N GLY A 36 -0.12 -7.20 -8.17
CA GLY A 36 -0.12 -7.20 -6.70
C GLY A 36 -0.99 -6.10 -6.08
N MET A 37 -1.95 -5.59 -6.83
CA MET A 37 -2.89 -4.53 -6.47
C MET A 37 -4.27 -5.06 -6.07
N ASN A 38 -4.44 -6.37 -5.90
CA ASN A 38 -5.70 -6.98 -5.41
C ASN A 38 -5.89 -6.81 -3.90
N TRP A 39 -5.56 -5.62 -3.38
CA TRP A 39 -5.74 -5.23 -1.99
C TRP A 39 -6.96 -4.31 -1.84
N ARG A 40 -7.36 -4.10 -0.60
CA ARG A 40 -8.45 -3.20 -0.24
C ARG A 40 -7.93 -2.12 0.69
N ILE A 41 -8.34 -0.88 0.44
CA ILE A 41 -8.15 0.20 1.42
C ILE A 41 -9.20 0.00 2.51
N GLU A 42 -8.72 -0.29 3.71
CA GLU A 42 -9.53 -0.28 4.91
C GLU A 42 -9.38 1.07 5.63
N THR A 43 -10.38 1.42 6.44
CA THR A 43 -10.37 2.65 7.25
C THR A 43 -10.51 2.29 8.72
N ALA A 44 -9.87 3.08 9.59
CA ALA A 44 -9.94 2.91 11.04
C ALA A 44 -9.88 4.29 11.70
N ASP A 45 -10.58 4.43 12.83
CA ASP A 45 -10.53 5.66 13.63
C ASP A 45 -9.14 5.87 14.23
N VAL A 46 -8.72 7.14 14.32
CA VAL A 46 -7.47 7.50 14.98
C VAL A 46 -7.68 7.44 16.49
N HIS A 47 -7.09 6.45 17.15
CA HIS A 47 -7.03 6.41 18.61
C HIS A 47 -5.77 7.13 19.12
N PHE A 48 -5.96 8.31 19.70
CA PHE A 48 -4.90 9.05 20.39
C PHE A 48 -5.02 8.87 21.90
N VAL A 49 -3.96 8.34 22.53
CA VAL A 49 -3.86 8.27 24.00
C VAL A 49 -2.96 9.41 24.46
N ALA A 50 -3.55 10.49 24.95
CA ALA A 50 -2.81 11.52 25.67
C ALA A 50 -2.34 10.96 27.02
N GLY A 51 -1.03 10.83 27.21
CA GLY A 51 -0.45 10.43 28.48
C GLY A 51 -0.87 11.39 29.60
N HIS A 52 -1.22 10.81 30.75
CA HIS A 52 -1.68 11.43 31.99
C HIS A 52 -1.21 12.88 32.21
N PRO A 53 -2.10 13.82 32.57
CA PRO A 53 -1.67 15.08 33.16
C PRO A 53 -0.86 14.77 34.42
N PHE A 54 0.33 15.35 34.52
CA PHE A 54 1.10 15.33 35.76
C PHE A 54 0.21 15.79 36.93
N PRO A 55 0.28 15.14 38.10
CA PRO A 55 -0.45 15.55 39.29
C PRO A 55 0.18 16.84 39.85
N GLY A 56 -0.14 17.97 39.22
CA GLY A 56 0.44 19.27 39.57
C GLY A 56 -0.24 20.48 38.93
N SER A 57 -1.20 20.30 38.01
CA SER A 57 -2.01 21.41 37.50
C SER A 57 -3.09 21.78 38.52
N LEU A 58 -2.70 22.59 39.51
CA LEU A 58 -3.62 23.40 40.30
C LEU A 58 -4.23 24.46 39.36
N HIS A 59 -5.53 24.34 39.07
CA HIS A 59 -6.31 25.48 38.58
C HIS A 59 -6.58 26.44 39.75
N THR A 60 -6.21 27.70 39.57
CA THR A 60 -6.78 28.87 40.28
C THR A 60 -8.02 29.36 39.57
#